data_AF-A0A0L8V3N0-F1
#
_entry.id   AF-A0A0L8V3N0-F1
#
_cell.length_a   1.000
_cell.length_b   1.000
_cell.length_c   1.000
_cell.angle_alpha   90.00
_cell.angle_beta   90.00
_cell.angle_gamma   90.00
#
_symmetry.space_group_name_H-M   'P 1'
#
loop_
_entity.id
_entity.type
_entity.pdbx_description
1 polymer ?
#
loop_
_entity_poly.entity_id
_entity_poly.type
_entity_poly.pdbx_seq_one_letter_code
_entity_poly.pdbx_strand_id
1 'polypeptide(L)'
;MTKQDLQSRFDELSQILLGDMNPEGFWTGELSSSALGVAVAVAALHFHDPKAHHAEIQKGLSWLQSNVNSDGSFGDTPESPGNVSTSLLVYAATNLYARSDDSTARLQVKIAGYLASQNIDVHSAQVAKVILNHYQKDYTFSVPILTLCGLCGVPGGEAFRHIPQLPFELALLPGKFYRVLNLSVVSYAIPALIAVGIVVFKKKPSNAFGRLVRNWSIKPALALLHRLMPASGGFLEAIPLTAFVVLSLIEAGYRDLEVVEQGIQFLKKTQRADGSWPIDINLSTWVTTLAVKALRTKKDEVLTPEMKSRLTDHLRSIQNRQVHPFNRSAPGGWGWTNHSGSVPDGDDTPGAILALLQLQPKEEVKGVVLAGCGWLLKLQNSDGGVPTFSKGWGKLPFDQSCADLTGHSLLAFSACLNAYHGEFSPVVFKAYRQAFLRMLNYLQKHQRQDGSWLPLWFGNQHTANHTNPVYGTAKVLTYLKDVLQHGWFDSNIRAKIGSLVESGERFLVGVQNADGSWGGGEAMPGTIEETALAISALAGKQHCKICQAGFGWLDKTYQQNGLQAAPIGLYFASLWYDEKLYPLTSYVEALARELECS
;
A
#
# COMPACT_ATOMS: atom_id res chain seq x y z
N MET A 1 -14.86 -30.43 0.16
CA MET A 1 -13.59 -31.01 0.65
C MET A 1 -13.84 -31.68 1.99
N THR A 2 -13.31 -32.88 2.20
CA THR A 2 -13.29 -33.55 3.51
C THR A 2 -12.26 -32.90 4.43
N LYS A 3 -12.30 -33.19 5.74
CA LYS A 3 -11.28 -32.71 6.70
C LYS A 3 -9.86 -33.13 6.30
N GLN A 4 -9.71 -34.33 5.72
CA GLN A 4 -8.43 -34.83 5.22
C GLN A 4 -7.96 -34.03 4.00
N ASP A 5 -8.86 -33.70 3.07
CA ASP A 5 -8.51 -32.86 1.91
C ASP A 5 -8.07 -31.45 2.35
N LEU A 6 -8.77 -30.86 3.32
CA LEU A 6 -8.41 -29.54 3.88
C LEU A 6 -7.02 -29.58 4.54
N GLN A 7 -6.72 -30.62 5.32
CA GLN A 7 -5.41 -30.79 5.95
C GLN A 7 -4.30 -30.98 4.89
N SER A 8 -4.53 -31.83 3.88
CA SER A 8 -3.57 -32.03 2.78
C SER A 8 -3.29 -30.73 2.03
N ARG A 9 -4.33 -29.92 1.75
CA ARG A 9 -4.16 -28.62 1.10
C ARG A 9 -3.44 -27.62 1.99
N PHE A 10 -3.70 -27.62 3.30
CA PHE A 10 -2.97 -26.80 4.27
C PHE A 10 -1.49 -27.16 4.32
N ASP A 11 -1.16 -28.45 4.36
CA ASP A 11 0.22 -28.94 4.39
C ASP A 11 0.96 -28.50 3.11
N GLU A 12 0.36 -28.67 1.93
CA GLU A 12 0.94 -28.23 0.67
C GLU A 12 1.20 -26.71 0.65
N LEU A 13 0.18 -25.90 0.94
CA LEU A 13 0.31 -24.44 0.87
C LEU A 13 1.24 -23.88 1.96
N SER A 14 1.28 -24.49 3.14
CA SER A 14 2.23 -24.09 4.19
C SER A 14 3.67 -24.41 3.83
N GLN A 15 3.93 -25.51 3.09
CA GLN A 15 5.26 -25.77 2.53
C GLN A 15 5.65 -24.76 1.46
N ILE A 16 4.72 -24.37 0.57
CA ILE A 16 4.95 -23.29 -0.40
C ILE A 16 5.28 -21.98 0.33
N LEU A 17 4.51 -21.66 1.38
CA LEU A 17 4.75 -20.48 2.20
C LEU A 17 6.15 -20.51 2.82
N LEU A 18 6.58 -21.62 3.42
CA LEU A 18 7.95 -21.76 3.95
C LEU A 18 9.01 -21.64 2.86
N GLY A 19 8.75 -22.17 1.66
CA GLY A 19 9.66 -22.08 0.52
C GLY A 19 9.91 -20.65 0.03
N ASP A 20 8.95 -19.74 0.24
CA ASP A 20 9.06 -18.31 -0.08
C ASP A 20 9.76 -17.49 1.02
N MET A 21 10.13 -18.10 2.17
CA MET A 21 10.91 -17.42 3.20
C MET A 21 12.33 -17.16 2.72
N ASN A 22 12.80 -15.92 2.87
CA ASN A 22 14.14 -15.54 2.44
C ASN A 22 15.23 -16.10 3.39
N PRO A 23 16.52 -16.06 3.00
CA PRO A 23 17.62 -16.54 3.84
C PRO A 23 17.77 -15.84 5.20
N GLU A 24 17.24 -14.63 5.35
CA GLU A 24 17.24 -13.87 6.60
C GLU A 24 16.13 -14.32 7.57
N GLY A 25 15.20 -15.18 7.13
CA GLY A 25 14.18 -15.80 7.96
C GLY A 25 12.87 -15.03 8.06
N PHE A 26 12.53 -14.22 7.05
CA PHE A 26 11.24 -13.53 6.92
C PHE A 26 10.76 -13.57 5.46
N TRP A 27 9.56 -13.05 5.18
CA TRP A 27 9.03 -12.99 3.82
C TRP A 27 9.22 -11.61 3.23
N THR A 28 9.91 -11.53 2.08
CA THR A 28 10.05 -10.26 1.36
C THR A 28 8.77 -9.89 0.62
N GLY A 29 8.06 -10.87 0.06
CA GLY A 29 6.96 -10.66 -0.87
C GLY A 29 7.44 -10.16 -2.24
N GLU A 30 6.49 -10.03 -3.15
CA GLU A 30 6.73 -9.51 -4.51
C GLU A 30 5.48 -8.78 -5.00
N LEU A 31 5.57 -7.45 -5.10
CA LEU A 31 4.53 -6.61 -5.71
C LEU A 31 4.51 -6.78 -7.24
N SER A 32 3.38 -6.55 -7.90
CA SER A 32 3.40 -6.49 -9.36
C SER A 32 4.29 -5.38 -9.91
N SER A 33 4.80 -5.64 -11.11
CA SER A 33 5.51 -4.64 -11.89
C SER A 33 4.56 -3.53 -12.32
N SER A 34 5.05 -2.32 -12.49
CA SER A 34 4.22 -1.16 -12.82
C SER A 34 4.79 -0.40 -14.00
N ALA A 35 4.00 -0.29 -15.07
CA ALA A 35 4.38 0.47 -16.26
C ALA A 35 4.68 1.95 -15.92
N LEU A 36 3.96 2.50 -14.93
CA LEU A 36 4.22 3.82 -14.37
C LEU A 36 5.63 3.88 -13.77
N GLY A 37 5.97 2.92 -12.89
CA GLY A 37 7.30 2.81 -12.26
C GLY A 37 8.42 2.65 -13.28
N VAL A 38 8.20 1.85 -14.33
CA VAL A 38 9.16 1.67 -15.42
C VAL A 38 9.38 2.97 -16.20
N ALA A 39 8.30 3.66 -16.60
CA ALA A 39 8.39 4.88 -17.39
C ALA A 39 9.17 6.00 -16.67
N VAL A 40 8.85 6.24 -15.40
CA VAL A 40 9.52 7.28 -14.60
C VAL A 40 10.97 6.92 -14.29
N ALA A 41 11.29 5.65 -14.01
CA ALA A 41 12.65 5.19 -13.79
C ALA A 41 13.52 5.32 -15.05
N VAL A 42 13.00 4.89 -16.21
CA VAL A 42 13.68 5.05 -17.51
C VAL A 42 13.98 6.53 -17.79
N ALA A 43 13.02 7.41 -17.57
CA ALA A 43 13.24 8.85 -17.76
C ALA A 43 14.28 9.42 -16.78
N ALA A 44 14.24 9.04 -15.50
CA ALA A 44 15.23 9.49 -14.53
C ALA A 44 16.66 9.05 -14.89
N LEU A 45 16.83 7.79 -15.33
CA LEU A 45 18.11 7.28 -15.81
C LEU A 45 18.57 8.01 -17.09
N HIS A 46 17.64 8.30 -18.01
CA HIS A 46 17.93 9.09 -19.21
C HIS A 46 18.47 10.49 -18.86
N PHE A 47 17.76 11.24 -18.02
CA PHE A 47 18.19 12.60 -17.67
C PHE A 47 19.49 12.61 -16.87
N HIS A 48 19.78 11.55 -16.11
CA HIS A 48 21.04 11.44 -15.39
C HIS A 48 22.23 11.20 -16.32
N ASP A 49 22.23 10.11 -17.08
CA ASP A 49 23.25 9.77 -18.08
C ASP A 49 22.78 8.60 -18.96
N PRO A 50 22.32 8.86 -20.19
CA PRO A 50 21.72 7.82 -21.03
C PRO A 50 22.77 6.83 -21.58
N LYS A 51 24.06 7.20 -21.59
CA LYS A 51 25.14 6.30 -22.02
C LYS A 51 25.54 5.37 -20.88
N ALA A 52 25.70 5.91 -19.67
CA ALA A 52 26.08 5.11 -18.51
C ALA A 52 24.99 4.10 -18.10
N HIS A 53 23.72 4.45 -18.31
CA HIS A 53 22.57 3.61 -17.90
C HIS A 53 21.87 2.93 -19.09
N HIS A 54 22.57 2.78 -20.22
CA HIS A 54 21.98 2.26 -21.45
C HIS A 54 21.32 0.90 -21.25
N ALA A 55 21.96 -0.01 -20.52
CA ALA A 55 21.44 -1.37 -20.30
C ALA A 55 20.13 -1.35 -19.51
N GLU A 56 20.07 -0.59 -18.42
CA GLU A 56 18.89 -0.46 -17.56
C GLU A 56 17.72 0.19 -18.32
N ILE A 57 18.01 1.23 -19.10
CA ILE A 57 17.03 1.91 -19.96
C ILE A 57 16.46 0.94 -21.01
N GLN A 58 17.32 0.21 -21.73
CA GLN A 58 16.87 -0.70 -22.79
C GLN A 58 15.99 -1.81 -22.23
N LYS A 59 16.38 -2.41 -21.09
CA LYS A 59 15.55 -3.41 -20.41
C LYS A 59 14.16 -2.87 -20.05
N GLY A 60 14.09 -1.66 -19.51
CA GLY A 60 12.81 -1.01 -19.19
C GLY A 60 11.93 -0.75 -20.42
N LEU A 61 12.52 -0.26 -21.52
CA LEU A 61 11.81 -0.05 -22.79
C LEU A 61 11.31 -1.37 -23.38
N SER A 62 12.14 -2.42 -23.40
CA SER A 62 11.75 -3.75 -23.87
C SER A 62 10.62 -4.36 -23.02
N TRP A 63 10.64 -4.12 -21.71
CA TRP A 63 9.56 -4.55 -20.83
C TRP A 63 8.24 -3.85 -21.17
N LEU A 64 8.26 -2.52 -21.37
CA LEU A 64 7.06 -1.76 -21.77
C LEU A 64 6.50 -2.28 -23.10
N GLN A 65 7.36 -2.56 -24.09
CA GLN A 65 6.93 -3.09 -25.38
C GLN A 65 6.25 -4.46 -25.26
N SER A 66 6.70 -5.29 -24.32
CA SER A 66 6.16 -6.63 -24.07
C SER A 66 4.86 -6.63 -23.26
N ASN A 67 4.56 -5.54 -22.54
CA ASN A 67 3.44 -5.45 -21.58
C ASN A 67 2.41 -4.37 -21.95
N VAL A 68 2.40 -3.91 -23.20
CA VAL A 68 1.35 -3.01 -23.70
C VAL A 68 0.05 -3.78 -23.89
N ASN A 69 -1.07 -3.20 -23.44
CA ASN A 69 -2.39 -3.80 -23.65
C ASN A 69 -2.75 -3.88 -25.14
N SER A 70 -3.72 -4.73 -25.47
CA SER A 70 -4.18 -4.94 -26.85
C SER A 70 -4.72 -3.67 -27.50
N ASP A 71 -5.28 -2.74 -26.71
CA ASP A 71 -5.77 -1.43 -27.15
C ASP A 71 -4.68 -0.35 -27.22
N GLY A 72 -3.43 -0.68 -26.86
CA GLY A 72 -2.29 0.25 -26.83
C GLY A 72 -2.09 0.98 -25.50
N SER A 73 -2.93 0.74 -24.50
CA SER A 73 -2.85 1.36 -23.18
C SER A 73 -1.87 0.68 -22.23
N PHE A 74 -1.67 1.30 -21.07
CA PHE A 74 -1.08 0.68 -19.88
C PHE A 74 -1.97 0.91 -18.67
N GLY A 75 -2.17 -0.14 -17.88
CA GLY A 75 -2.76 -0.08 -16.54
C GLY A 75 -1.71 0.10 -15.44
N ASP A 76 -2.14 0.05 -14.19
CA ASP A 76 -1.22 0.19 -13.04
C ASP A 76 -0.38 -1.08 -12.78
N THR A 77 -0.95 -2.25 -13.11
CA THR A 77 -0.29 -3.56 -13.21
C THR A 77 -0.40 -4.10 -14.65
N PRO A 78 0.34 -5.15 -15.05
CA PRO A 78 0.26 -5.72 -16.39
C PRO A 78 -1.14 -6.26 -16.76
N GLU A 79 -1.89 -6.73 -15.77
CA GLU A 79 -3.24 -7.30 -15.92
C GLU A 79 -4.34 -6.24 -15.77
N SER A 80 -3.98 -5.04 -15.31
CA SER A 80 -4.94 -3.96 -15.05
C SER A 80 -5.48 -3.35 -16.36
N PRO A 81 -6.76 -2.92 -16.38
CA PRO A 81 -7.28 -2.09 -17.45
C PRO A 81 -6.44 -0.82 -17.68
N GLY A 82 -6.34 -0.41 -18.94
CA GLY A 82 -5.66 0.82 -19.33
C GLY A 82 -6.19 2.06 -18.64
N ASN A 83 -5.29 2.93 -18.18
CA ASN A 83 -5.65 4.26 -17.71
C ASN A 83 -4.82 5.38 -18.35
N VAL A 84 -5.41 6.58 -18.37
CA VAL A 84 -4.84 7.76 -19.02
C VAL A 84 -3.49 8.16 -18.41
N SER A 85 -3.38 8.17 -17.09
CA SER A 85 -2.21 8.68 -16.38
C SER A 85 -0.97 7.83 -16.66
N THR A 86 -1.09 6.51 -16.48
CA THR A 86 0.02 5.58 -16.73
C THR A 86 0.37 5.54 -18.21
N SER A 87 -0.61 5.47 -19.10
CA SER A 87 -0.37 5.52 -20.55
C SER A 87 0.34 6.81 -20.99
N LEU A 88 -0.03 7.97 -20.42
CA LEU A 88 0.61 9.24 -20.73
C LEU A 88 2.06 9.32 -20.22
N LEU A 89 2.35 8.78 -19.03
CA LEU A 89 3.72 8.70 -18.51
C LEU A 89 4.61 7.81 -19.40
N VAL A 90 4.08 6.66 -19.84
CA VAL A 90 4.79 5.78 -20.78
C VAL A 90 4.99 6.47 -22.13
N TYR A 91 3.97 7.19 -22.65
CA TYR A 91 4.13 7.99 -23.87
C TYR A 91 5.25 9.05 -23.72
N ALA A 92 5.29 9.75 -22.59
CA ALA A 92 6.33 10.73 -22.30
C ALA A 92 7.73 10.09 -22.26
N ALA A 93 7.91 8.98 -21.54
CA ALA A 93 9.20 8.30 -21.47
C ALA A 93 9.67 7.76 -22.84
N THR A 94 8.75 7.17 -23.61
CA THR A 94 9.05 6.66 -24.97
C THR A 94 9.38 7.77 -25.96
N ASN A 95 8.87 8.99 -25.77
CA ASN A 95 9.19 10.15 -26.61
C ASN A 95 10.69 10.50 -26.63
N LEU A 96 11.43 10.12 -25.58
CA LEU A 96 12.88 10.32 -25.51
C LEU A 96 13.66 9.44 -26.51
N TYR A 97 13.07 8.32 -26.96
CA TYR A 97 13.74 7.29 -27.77
C TYR A 97 13.04 6.99 -29.10
N ALA A 98 11.80 7.42 -29.29
CA ALA A 98 11.00 7.13 -30.49
C ALA A 98 11.64 7.62 -31.82
N ARG A 99 12.58 8.58 -31.77
CA ARG A 99 13.32 9.02 -32.97
C ARG A 99 14.53 8.14 -33.31
N SER A 100 15.03 7.38 -32.36
CA SER A 100 16.27 6.60 -32.46
C SER A 100 16.05 5.08 -32.40
N ASP A 101 14.85 4.63 -32.07
CA ASP A 101 14.49 3.22 -31.96
C ASP A 101 13.08 2.96 -32.53
N ASP A 102 13.03 2.19 -33.63
CA ASP A 102 11.80 1.87 -34.37
C ASP A 102 10.81 1.04 -33.55
N SER A 103 11.31 0.23 -32.61
CA SER A 103 10.45 -0.57 -31.73
C SER A 103 9.68 0.32 -30.75
N THR A 104 10.38 1.29 -30.13
CA THR A 104 9.77 2.32 -29.29
C THR A 104 8.85 3.26 -30.08
N ALA A 105 9.21 3.61 -31.32
CA ALA A 105 8.33 4.40 -32.19
C ALA A 105 6.97 3.72 -32.42
N ARG A 106 6.99 2.41 -32.72
CA ARG A 106 5.76 1.62 -32.90
C ARG A 106 4.94 1.52 -31.61
N LEU A 107 5.58 1.36 -30.46
CA LEU A 107 4.90 1.39 -29.17
C LEU A 107 4.23 2.75 -28.95
N GLN A 108 4.96 3.85 -29.19
CA GLN A 108 4.46 5.21 -29.01
C GLN A 108 3.20 5.48 -29.86
N VAL A 109 3.16 4.98 -31.10
CA VAL A 109 1.97 5.09 -31.97
C VAL A 109 0.76 4.38 -31.38
N LYS A 110 0.93 3.19 -30.80
CA LYS A 110 -0.17 2.46 -30.14
C LYS A 110 -0.73 3.25 -28.96
N ILE A 111 0.16 3.78 -28.11
CA ILE A 111 -0.22 4.58 -26.94
C ILE A 111 -0.95 5.86 -27.38
N ALA A 112 -0.46 6.54 -28.41
CA ALA A 112 -1.15 7.70 -28.99
C ALA A 112 -2.56 7.35 -29.48
N GLY A 113 -2.73 6.18 -30.11
CA GLY A 113 -4.03 5.68 -30.55
C GLY A 113 -5.01 5.49 -29.39
N TYR A 114 -4.57 4.87 -28.29
CA TYR A 114 -5.36 4.76 -27.07
C TYR A 114 -5.71 6.15 -26.49
N LEU A 115 -4.73 7.02 -26.30
CA LEU A 115 -4.96 8.37 -25.75
C LEU A 115 -5.92 9.19 -26.62
N ALA A 116 -5.82 9.07 -27.96
CA ALA A 116 -6.76 9.68 -28.88
C ALA A 116 -8.19 9.13 -28.71
N SER A 117 -8.36 7.82 -28.46
CA SER A 117 -9.67 7.22 -28.15
C SER A 117 -10.28 7.79 -26.85
N GLN A 118 -9.44 8.28 -25.94
CA GLN A 118 -9.82 8.98 -24.72
C GLN A 118 -9.98 10.50 -24.93
N ASN A 119 -9.98 10.99 -26.18
CA ASN A 119 -10.04 12.40 -26.56
C ASN A 119 -8.83 13.22 -26.09
N ILE A 120 -7.64 12.61 -26.05
CA ILE A 120 -6.39 13.26 -25.64
C ILE A 120 -5.44 13.30 -26.83
N ASP A 121 -5.26 14.49 -27.40
CA ASP A 121 -4.20 14.76 -28.37
C ASP A 121 -2.88 15.08 -27.62
N VAL A 122 -1.93 14.16 -27.71
CA VAL A 122 -0.59 14.25 -27.11
C VAL A 122 0.27 15.39 -27.66
N HIS A 123 -0.11 16.00 -28.79
CA HIS A 123 0.56 17.17 -29.37
C HIS A 123 -0.13 18.49 -29.00
N SER A 124 -1.22 18.44 -28.23
CA SER A 124 -1.99 19.60 -27.83
C SER A 124 -1.79 19.99 -26.37
N ALA A 125 -1.85 21.29 -26.08
CA ALA A 125 -1.88 21.82 -24.71
C ALA A 125 -3.09 21.32 -23.88
N GLN A 126 -4.08 20.70 -24.53
CA GLN A 126 -5.21 20.05 -23.88
C GLN A 126 -4.79 18.98 -22.85
N VAL A 127 -3.65 18.30 -23.05
CA VAL A 127 -3.14 17.26 -22.13
C VAL A 127 -3.14 17.74 -20.68
N ALA A 128 -2.64 18.95 -20.43
CA ALA A 128 -2.61 19.54 -19.09
C ALA A 128 -4.01 19.71 -18.50
N LYS A 129 -4.97 20.18 -19.31
CA LYS A 129 -6.35 20.37 -18.87
C LYS A 129 -7.02 19.05 -18.51
N VAL A 130 -6.79 17.99 -19.29
CA VAL A 130 -7.37 16.66 -19.03
C VAL A 130 -6.86 16.08 -17.71
N ILE A 131 -5.54 16.11 -17.49
CA ILE A 131 -4.94 15.61 -16.25
C ILE A 131 -5.38 16.42 -15.03
N LEU A 132 -5.42 17.75 -15.14
CA LEU A 132 -5.90 18.60 -14.04
C LEU A 132 -7.39 18.40 -13.75
N ASN A 133 -8.21 18.14 -14.77
CA ASN A 133 -9.61 17.80 -14.57
C ASN A 133 -9.80 16.41 -13.96
N HIS A 134 -8.90 15.45 -14.23
CA HIS A 134 -8.99 14.13 -13.63
C HIS A 134 -8.69 14.16 -12.12
N TYR A 135 -7.57 14.78 -11.74
CA TYR A 135 -7.15 14.85 -10.32
C TYR A 135 -7.73 16.06 -9.56
N GLN A 136 -8.42 16.97 -10.25
CA GLN A 136 -9.09 18.14 -9.67
C GLN A 136 -8.15 19.00 -8.81
N LYS A 137 -8.34 18.97 -7.49
CA LYS A 137 -7.57 19.76 -6.52
C LYS A 137 -6.35 19.00 -5.99
N ASP A 138 -6.15 17.75 -6.39
CA ASP A 138 -4.98 16.98 -5.99
C ASP A 138 -3.80 17.23 -6.95
N TYR A 139 -2.91 18.12 -6.52
CA TYR A 139 -1.67 18.42 -7.22
C TYR A 139 -0.53 17.44 -6.90
N THR A 140 -0.75 16.49 -5.98
CA THR A 140 0.24 15.48 -5.61
C THR A 140 0.56 14.54 -6.78
N PHE A 141 -0.44 14.23 -7.61
CA PHE A 141 -0.28 13.38 -8.80
C PHE A 141 -0.20 14.17 -10.10
N SER A 142 -1.11 15.13 -10.28
CA SER A 142 -1.22 15.84 -11.56
C SER A 142 0.03 16.64 -11.93
N VAL A 143 0.67 17.31 -10.96
CA VAL A 143 1.86 18.13 -11.26
C VAL A 143 3.09 17.29 -11.59
N PRO A 144 3.45 16.23 -10.84
CA PRO A 144 4.53 15.32 -11.25
C PRO A 144 4.31 14.68 -12.63
N ILE A 145 3.09 14.22 -12.94
CA ILE A 145 2.76 13.65 -14.25
C ILE A 145 3.03 14.66 -15.37
N LEU A 146 2.49 15.87 -15.25
CA LEU A 146 2.68 16.92 -16.24
C LEU A 146 4.12 17.40 -16.31
N THR A 147 4.86 17.37 -15.19
CA THR A 147 6.28 17.72 -15.16
C THR A 147 7.09 16.72 -15.97
N LEU A 148 6.87 15.42 -15.81
CA LEU A 148 7.53 14.43 -16.67
C LEU A 148 7.18 14.64 -18.14
N CYS A 149 5.88 14.84 -18.46
CA CYS A 149 5.45 15.12 -19.82
C CYS A 149 6.22 16.30 -20.41
N GLY A 150 6.28 17.42 -19.69
CA GLY A 150 6.98 18.63 -20.14
C GLY A 150 8.48 18.43 -20.30
N LEU A 151 9.14 17.69 -19.40
CA LEU A 151 10.57 17.37 -19.52
C LEU A 151 10.86 16.46 -20.71
N CYS A 152 9.96 15.53 -21.01
CA CYS A 152 10.06 14.68 -22.20
C CYS A 152 9.54 15.34 -23.48
N GLY A 153 9.15 16.62 -23.45
CA GLY A 153 8.72 17.37 -24.63
C GLY A 153 7.29 17.09 -25.10
N VAL A 154 6.39 16.71 -24.20
CA VAL A 154 4.97 16.41 -24.48
C VAL A 154 4.07 17.48 -23.81
N PRO A 155 3.25 18.24 -24.55
CA PRO A 155 3.06 18.20 -26.02
C PRO A 155 4.13 18.97 -26.83
N GLY A 156 5.05 19.68 -26.16
CA GLY A 156 6.09 20.47 -26.81
C GLY A 156 6.70 21.50 -25.87
N GLY A 157 7.45 22.47 -26.41
CA GLY A 157 8.22 23.44 -25.62
C GLY A 157 7.40 24.34 -24.69
N GLU A 158 6.09 24.42 -24.89
CA GLU A 158 5.18 25.25 -24.07
C GLU A 158 4.49 24.49 -22.93
N ALA A 159 4.78 23.19 -22.76
CA ALA A 159 4.13 22.34 -21.76
C ALA A 159 4.16 22.98 -20.34
N PHE A 160 5.30 23.52 -19.92
CA PHE A 160 5.50 24.12 -18.59
C PHE A 160 4.61 25.34 -18.31
N ARG A 161 4.08 26.03 -19.33
CA ARG A 161 3.15 27.15 -19.12
C ARG A 161 1.86 26.71 -18.43
N HIS A 162 1.42 25.48 -18.72
CA HIS A 162 0.16 24.91 -18.25
C HIS A 162 0.27 24.15 -16.92
N ILE A 163 1.49 23.94 -16.41
CA ILE A 163 1.72 23.21 -15.17
C ILE A 163 1.50 24.16 -13.97
N PRO A 164 0.67 23.77 -12.98
CA PRO A 164 0.54 24.49 -11.72
C PRO A 164 1.88 24.55 -10.96
N GLN A 165 2.18 25.70 -10.35
CA GLN A 165 3.36 25.83 -9.50
C GLN A 165 3.11 25.17 -8.15
N LEU A 166 3.92 24.19 -7.79
CA LEU A 166 3.95 23.66 -6.42
C LEU A 166 4.71 24.63 -5.49
N PRO A 167 4.11 25.07 -4.38
CA PRO A 167 4.71 26.06 -3.50
C PRO A 167 5.74 25.41 -2.56
N PHE A 168 6.92 25.06 -3.10
CA PHE A 168 7.98 24.37 -2.35
C PHE A 168 8.51 25.18 -1.16
N GLU A 169 8.35 26.50 -1.17
CA GLU A 169 8.64 27.37 -0.02
C GLU A 169 7.86 26.98 1.24
N LEU A 170 6.66 26.41 1.08
CA LEU A 170 5.85 25.96 2.21
C LEU A 170 6.46 24.75 2.91
N ALA A 171 7.34 23.98 2.24
CA ALA A 171 8.09 22.87 2.82
C ALA A 171 8.90 23.27 4.07
N LEU A 172 9.27 24.56 4.15
CA LEU A 172 10.10 25.12 5.21
C LEU A 172 9.31 25.54 6.45
N LEU A 173 7.97 25.59 6.36
CA LEU A 173 7.13 25.95 7.50
C LEU A 173 7.19 24.86 8.58
N PRO A 174 7.11 25.23 9.88
CA PRO A 174 7.05 24.24 10.94
C PRO A 174 5.84 23.32 10.78
N GLY A 175 6.00 22.03 11.13
CA GLY A 175 4.95 20.99 11.04
C GLY A 175 3.56 21.41 11.54
N LYS A 176 3.53 22.25 12.59
CA LYS A 176 2.29 22.77 13.21
C LYS A 176 1.49 23.69 12.27
N PHE A 177 2.14 24.38 11.33
CA PHE A 177 1.47 25.29 10.39
C PHE A 177 0.79 24.57 9.23
N TYR A 178 1.27 23.40 8.79
CA TYR A 178 0.56 22.60 7.77
C TYR A 178 -0.84 22.19 8.24
N ARG A 179 -0.98 21.84 9.53
CA ARG A 179 -2.28 21.55 10.16
C ARG A 179 -3.22 22.75 10.20
N VAL A 180 -2.67 23.98 10.23
CA VAL A 180 -3.45 25.24 10.29
C VAL A 180 -3.83 25.74 8.91
N LEU A 181 -2.96 25.55 7.91
CA LEU A 181 -3.18 26.06 6.55
C LEU A 181 -4.04 25.16 5.66
N ASN A 182 -4.54 24.02 6.17
CA ASN A 182 -5.31 23.03 5.40
C ASN A 182 -4.67 22.69 4.04
N LEU A 183 -3.32 22.76 3.98
CA LEU A 183 -2.58 22.42 2.79
C LEU A 183 -2.64 20.91 2.65
N SER A 184 -3.20 20.44 1.53
CA SER A 184 -3.29 19.03 1.15
C SER A 184 -1.93 18.35 0.96
N VAL A 185 -0.82 19.07 1.18
CA VAL A 185 0.51 18.50 1.05
C VAL A 185 0.84 17.67 2.28
N VAL A 186 0.74 16.36 2.08
CA VAL A 186 1.09 15.35 3.06
C VAL A 186 2.59 15.38 3.31
N SER A 187 3.01 15.09 4.55
CA SER A 187 4.43 15.12 4.93
C SER A 187 5.32 14.21 4.09
N TYR A 188 4.75 13.16 3.49
CA TYR A 188 5.45 12.24 2.61
C TYR A 188 5.62 12.76 1.18
N ALA A 189 4.79 13.71 0.75
CA ALA A 189 4.89 14.38 -0.55
C ALA A 189 5.90 15.53 -0.54
N ILE A 190 6.49 15.85 0.62
CA ILE A 190 7.49 16.93 0.77
C ILE A 190 8.66 16.77 -0.22
N PRO A 191 9.26 15.57 -0.43
CA PRO A 191 10.33 15.42 -1.41
C PRO A 191 9.92 15.83 -2.82
N ALA A 192 8.77 15.34 -3.31
CA ALA A 192 8.23 15.71 -4.60
C ALA A 192 7.86 17.20 -4.65
N LEU A 193 7.20 17.73 -3.62
CA LEU A 193 6.86 19.16 -3.50
C LEU A 193 8.11 20.02 -3.72
N ILE A 194 9.22 19.65 -3.06
CA ILE A 194 10.50 20.37 -3.17
C ILE A 194 11.05 20.24 -4.60
N ALA A 195 11.35 19.02 -5.04
CA ALA A 195 12.06 18.81 -6.30
C ALA A 195 11.24 19.25 -7.53
N VAL A 196 9.99 18.81 -7.62
CA VAL A 196 9.06 19.16 -8.71
C VAL A 196 8.72 20.65 -8.67
N GLY A 197 8.50 21.21 -7.47
CA GLY A 197 8.25 22.65 -7.33
C GLY A 197 9.42 23.50 -7.80
N ILE A 198 10.65 23.10 -7.50
CA ILE A 198 11.86 23.81 -7.95
C ILE A 198 12.01 23.75 -9.47
N VAL A 199 11.84 22.57 -10.11
CA VAL A 199 12.01 22.46 -11.57
C VAL A 199 10.93 23.24 -12.32
N VAL A 200 9.67 23.17 -11.88
CA VAL A 200 8.58 23.96 -12.46
C VAL A 200 8.86 25.44 -12.32
N PHE A 201 9.35 25.89 -11.16
CA PHE A 201 9.73 27.29 -10.95
C PHE A 201 10.86 27.74 -11.87
N LYS A 202 11.87 26.90 -12.10
CA LYS A 202 13.01 27.23 -12.98
C LYS A 202 12.64 27.24 -14.46
N LYS A 203 11.72 26.38 -14.90
CA LYS A 203 11.29 26.26 -16.30
C LYS A 203 10.13 27.21 -16.65
N LYS A 204 9.47 27.82 -15.65
CA LYS A 204 8.32 28.73 -15.83
C LYS A 204 8.68 30.19 -15.55
N PRO A 205 8.24 31.16 -16.38
CA PRO A 205 8.36 32.57 -16.04
C PRO A 205 7.52 32.90 -14.78
N SER A 206 8.18 33.48 -13.77
CA SER A 206 7.56 33.90 -12.50
C SER A 206 7.63 35.42 -12.29
N ASN A 207 6.66 35.99 -11.57
CA ASN A 207 6.66 37.41 -11.19
C ASN A 207 7.83 37.76 -10.23
N ALA A 208 8.20 39.04 -10.18
CA ALA A 208 9.44 39.47 -9.51
C ALA A 208 9.48 39.16 -8.00
N PHE A 209 8.37 39.38 -7.28
CA PHE A 209 8.29 39.12 -5.84
C PHE A 209 8.34 37.63 -5.50
N GLY A 210 7.53 36.81 -6.17
CA GLY A 210 7.53 35.35 -5.97
C GLY A 210 8.87 34.72 -6.36
N ARG A 211 9.55 35.28 -7.36
CA ARG A 211 10.90 34.85 -7.77
C ARG A 211 11.93 35.06 -6.66
N LEU A 212 11.89 36.18 -5.93
CA LEU A 212 12.83 36.44 -4.83
C LEU A 212 12.64 35.45 -3.69
N VAL A 213 11.41 35.27 -3.20
CA VAL A 213 11.10 34.34 -2.10
C VAL A 213 11.51 32.91 -2.46
N ARG A 214 11.15 32.45 -3.66
CA ARG A 214 11.47 31.10 -4.11
C ARG A 214 12.96 30.88 -4.28
N ASN A 215 13.69 31.84 -4.88
CA ASN A 215 15.15 31.75 -4.98
C ASN A 215 15.83 31.61 -3.61
N TRP A 216 15.39 32.39 -2.61
CA TRP A 216 15.91 32.28 -1.25
C TRP A 216 15.54 30.96 -0.57
N SER A 217 14.40 30.38 -0.93
CA SER A 217 13.90 29.13 -0.35
C SER A 217 14.58 27.88 -0.92
N ILE A 218 15.20 27.94 -2.09
CA ILE A 218 15.78 26.75 -2.75
C ILE A 218 16.84 26.08 -1.86
N LYS A 219 17.85 26.81 -1.39
CA LYS A 219 18.95 26.22 -0.61
C LYS A 219 18.45 25.58 0.70
N PRO A 220 17.62 26.24 1.52
CA PRO A 220 17.01 25.60 2.69
C PRO A 220 16.15 24.38 2.33
N ALA A 221 15.41 24.42 1.22
CA ALA A 221 14.56 23.31 0.79
C ALA A 221 15.38 22.09 0.37
N LEU A 222 16.47 22.29 -0.38
CA LEU A 222 17.41 21.21 -0.71
C LEU A 222 18.08 20.62 0.55
N ALA A 223 18.43 21.45 1.54
CA ALA A 223 18.95 20.97 2.82
C ALA A 223 17.90 20.20 3.64
N LEU A 224 16.62 20.55 3.55
CA LEU A 224 15.54 19.74 4.11
C LEU A 224 15.42 18.40 3.37
N LEU A 225 15.43 18.42 2.04
CA LEU A 225 15.34 17.22 1.21
C LEU A 225 16.45 16.21 1.54
N HIS A 226 17.69 16.68 1.65
CA HIS A 226 18.83 15.83 2.03
C HIS A 226 18.64 15.21 3.43
N ARG A 227 18.11 15.96 4.41
CA ARG A 227 17.80 15.42 5.75
C ARG A 227 16.67 14.39 5.77
N LEU A 228 15.80 14.40 4.75
CA LEU A 228 14.70 13.43 4.62
C LEU A 228 15.13 12.16 3.87
N MET A 229 16.32 12.14 3.29
CA MET A 229 16.81 11.02 2.49
C MET A 229 16.94 9.75 3.34
N PRO A 230 16.26 8.66 2.97
CA PRO A 230 16.43 7.38 3.66
C PRO A 230 17.80 6.76 3.39
N ALA A 231 18.22 5.84 4.26
CA ALA A 231 19.46 5.11 4.07
C ALA A 231 19.42 4.18 2.83
N SER A 232 18.23 3.81 2.36
CA SER A 232 18.05 3.07 1.10
C SER A 232 18.32 3.93 -0.14
N GLY A 233 18.28 5.25 -0.03
CA GLY A 233 18.29 6.21 -1.15
C GLY A 233 16.92 6.45 -1.79
N GLY A 234 15.90 5.62 -1.49
CA GLY A 234 14.56 5.74 -2.03
C GLY A 234 13.60 6.46 -1.10
N PHE A 235 12.91 7.49 -1.57
CA PHE A 235 11.89 8.20 -0.78
C PHE A 235 10.64 7.33 -0.62
N LEU A 236 10.28 7.02 0.63
CA LEU A 236 9.21 6.06 0.97
C LEU A 236 9.38 4.70 0.30
N GLU A 237 10.60 4.32 -0.09
CA GLU A 237 10.83 3.11 -0.87
C GLU A 237 10.02 3.03 -2.19
N ALA A 238 9.44 4.16 -2.63
CA ALA A 238 8.62 4.23 -3.82
C ALA A 238 9.46 4.62 -5.04
N ILE A 239 9.38 3.79 -6.08
CA ILE A 239 10.10 4.00 -7.34
C ILE A 239 9.62 5.32 -8.00
N PRO A 240 8.31 5.58 -8.15
CA PRO A 240 7.86 6.79 -8.83
C PRO A 240 8.26 8.06 -8.11
N LEU A 241 8.10 8.10 -6.78
CA LEU A 241 8.45 9.27 -5.97
C LEU A 241 9.95 9.58 -6.10
N THR A 242 10.79 8.56 -5.96
CA THR A 242 12.25 8.70 -6.07
C THR A 242 12.65 9.17 -7.47
N ALA A 243 12.09 8.57 -8.52
CA ALA A 243 12.35 8.96 -9.89
C ALA A 243 11.94 10.42 -10.17
N PHE A 244 10.74 10.84 -9.76
CA PHE A 244 10.28 12.23 -9.92
C PHE A 244 11.18 13.22 -9.20
N VAL A 245 11.66 12.89 -8.00
CA VAL A 245 12.61 13.74 -7.26
C VAL A 245 13.93 13.87 -8.03
N VAL A 246 14.51 12.74 -8.42
CA VAL A 246 15.81 12.66 -9.11
C VAL A 246 15.78 13.43 -10.43
N LEU A 247 14.84 13.10 -11.32
CA LEU A 247 14.75 13.74 -12.64
C LEU A 247 14.50 15.26 -12.53
N SER A 248 13.69 15.68 -11.54
CA SER A 248 13.39 17.10 -11.34
C SER A 248 14.61 17.86 -10.82
N LEU A 249 15.39 17.28 -9.91
CA LEU A 249 16.62 17.90 -9.42
C LEU A 249 17.68 18.03 -10.53
N ILE A 250 17.84 16.99 -11.36
CA ILE A 250 18.75 17.01 -12.51
C ILE A 250 18.36 18.15 -13.45
N GLU A 251 17.08 18.20 -13.86
CA GLU A 251 16.56 19.19 -14.80
C GLU A 251 16.45 20.61 -14.20
N ALA A 252 16.50 20.71 -12.87
CA ALA A 252 16.66 21.97 -12.17
C ALA A 252 18.14 22.42 -12.05
N GLY A 253 19.11 21.66 -12.57
CA GLY A 253 20.53 21.98 -12.50
C GLY A 253 21.20 21.60 -11.18
N TYR A 254 20.71 20.56 -10.51
CA TYR A 254 21.24 20.04 -9.24
C TYR A 254 21.65 18.56 -9.37
N ARG A 255 22.20 18.17 -10.52
CA ARG A 255 22.62 16.80 -10.84
C ARG A 255 23.61 16.22 -9.83
N ASP A 256 24.56 17.03 -9.36
CA ASP A 256 25.69 16.56 -8.53
C ASP A 256 25.37 16.50 -7.03
N LEU A 257 24.09 16.57 -6.64
CA LEU A 257 23.68 16.39 -5.25
C LEU A 257 23.70 14.90 -4.87
N GLU A 258 24.13 14.60 -3.64
CA GLU A 258 24.10 13.24 -3.08
C GLU A 258 22.71 12.59 -3.18
N VAL A 259 21.64 13.38 -3.02
CA VAL A 259 20.25 12.90 -3.18
C VAL A 259 20.00 12.32 -4.58
N VAL A 260 20.59 12.91 -5.62
CA VAL A 260 20.48 12.41 -7.00
C VAL A 260 21.27 11.13 -7.16
N GLU A 261 22.51 11.10 -6.66
CA GLU A 261 23.36 9.91 -6.73
C GLU A 261 22.70 8.71 -6.03
N GLN A 262 22.27 8.88 -4.79
CA GLN A 262 21.60 7.82 -4.01
C GLN A 262 20.29 7.38 -4.66
N GLY A 263 19.50 8.33 -5.18
CA GLY A 263 18.26 8.01 -5.88
C GLY A 263 18.49 7.23 -7.18
N ILE A 264 19.56 7.51 -7.93
CA ILE A 264 19.93 6.72 -9.10
C ILE A 264 20.40 5.33 -8.71
N GLN A 265 21.22 5.18 -7.67
CA GLN A 265 21.63 3.86 -7.18
C GLN A 265 20.45 3.04 -6.69
N PHE A 266 19.50 3.68 -6.01
CA PHE A 266 18.24 3.07 -5.62
C PHE A 266 17.50 2.49 -6.83
N LEU A 267 17.22 3.32 -7.85
CA LEU A 267 16.51 2.89 -9.06
C LEU A 267 17.22 1.72 -9.75
N LYS A 268 18.56 1.75 -9.84
CA LYS A 268 19.32 0.66 -10.43
C LYS A 268 19.22 -0.64 -9.63
N LYS A 269 19.35 -0.55 -8.30
CA LYS A 269 19.28 -1.70 -7.40
C LYS A 269 17.90 -2.35 -7.39
N THR A 270 16.84 -1.56 -7.59
CA THR A 270 15.46 -2.04 -7.53
C THR A 270 14.92 -2.48 -8.90
N GLN A 271 15.71 -2.37 -9.98
CA GLN A 271 15.31 -2.92 -11.27
C GLN A 271 15.28 -4.45 -11.19
N ARG A 272 14.19 -5.04 -11.64
CA ARG A 272 14.05 -6.50 -11.72
C ARG A 272 14.82 -7.08 -12.89
N ALA A 273 15.04 -8.39 -12.85
CA ALA A 273 15.79 -9.09 -13.90
C ALA A 273 15.16 -8.94 -15.29
N ASP A 274 13.83 -8.87 -15.36
CA ASP A 274 13.04 -8.66 -16.58
C ASP A 274 13.04 -7.21 -17.07
N GLY A 275 13.70 -6.29 -16.35
CA GLY A 275 13.78 -4.87 -16.70
C GLY A 275 12.73 -3.99 -16.05
N SER A 276 11.78 -4.57 -15.31
CA SER A 276 10.67 -3.84 -14.73
C SER A 276 11.00 -3.23 -13.36
N TRP A 277 10.08 -2.39 -12.88
CA TRP A 277 10.06 -1.86 -11.54
C TRP A 277 8.66 -1.98 -10.95
N PRO A 278 8.51 -2.30 -9.65
CA PRO A 278 7.26 -2.14 -8.93
C PRO A 278 7.00 -0.67 -8.55
N ILE A 279 5.84 -0.40 -7.93
CA ILE A 279 5.54 0.94 -7.38
C ILE A 279 6.35 1.21 -6.10
N ASP A 280 6.46 0.21 -5.24
CA ASP A 280 7.24 0.19 -4.00
C ASP A 280 8.15 -1.05 -4.04
N ILE A 281 9.28 -1.07 -3.34
CA ILE A 281 10.24 -2.19 -3.45
C ILE A 281 9.59 -3.51 -3.04
N ASN A 282 8.94 -3.51 -1.87
CA ASN A 282 8.28 -4.68 -1.29
C ASN A 282 7.41 -4.29 -0.09
N LEU A 283 6.67 -5.26 0.45
CA LEU A 283 5.84 -5.14 1.65
C LEU A 283 6.28 -6.12 2.74
N SER A 284 7.60 -6.27 2.95
CA SER A 284 8.18 -7.39 3.73
C SER A 284 7.64 -7.52 5.16
N THR A 285 7.36 -6.40 5.84
CA THR A 285 6.80 -6.45 7.20
C THR A 285 5.34 -6.87 7.16
N TRP A 286 4.57 -6.29 6.23
CA TRP A 286 3.17 -6.61 6.03
C TRP A 286 2.98 -8.10 5.74
N VAL A 287 3.62 -8.63 4.70
CA VAL A 287 3.46 -10.02 4.29
C VAL A 287 4.04 -11.01 5.31
N THR A 288 5.08 -10.63 6.05
CA THR A 288 5.60 -11.45 7.15
C THR A 288 4.57 -11.60 8.27
N THR A 289 3.92 -10.51 8.67
CA THR A 289 2.89 -10.58 9.73
C THR A 289 1.62 -11.28 9.25
N LEU A 290 1.26 -11.16 7.97
CA LEU A 290 0.18 -11.96 7.36
C LEU A 290 0.51 -13.45 7.32
N ALA A 291 1.74 -13.83 6.95
CA ALA A 291 2.18 -15.23 6.93
C ALA A 291 2.09 -15.86 8.31
N VAL A 292 2.55 -15.17 9.36
CA VAL A 292 2.42 -15.64 10.75
C VAL A 292 0.94 -15.76 11.15
N LYS A 293 0.13 -14.75 10.84
CA LYS A 293 -1.31 -14.75 11.15
C LYS A 293 -2.04 -15.91 10.47
N ALA A 294 -1.70 -16.23 9.22
CA ALA A 294 -2.36 -17.27 8.44
C ALA A 294 -2.24 -18.67 9.06
N LEU A 295 -1.13 -18.95 9.75
CA LEU A 295 -0.88 -20.25 10.37
C LEU A 295 -1.70 -20.50 11.65
N ARG A 296 -2.20 -19.44 12.30
CA ARG A 296 -3.06 -19.50 13.50
C ARG A 296 -2.58 -20.52 14.55
N THR A 297 -3.45 -21.43 15.01
CA THR A 297 -3.09 -22.44 16.01
C THR A 297 -2.14 -23.51 15.49
N LYS A 298 -2.09 -23.72 14.17
CA LYS A 298 -1.21 -24.71 13.51
C LYS A 298 0.22 -24.20 13.28
N LYS A 299 0.54 -22.97 13.71
CA LYS A 299 1.91 -22.41 13.61
C LYS A 299 3.00 -23.31 14.20
N ASP A 300 2.68 -24.11 15.22
CA ASP A 300 3.63 -25.01 15.89
C ASP A 300 3.92 -26.28 15.07
N GLU A 301 3.06 -26.61 14.10
CA GLU A 301 3.26 -27.69 13.14
C GLU A 301 4.14 -27.25 11.95
N VAL A 302 4.20 -25.93 11.69
CA VAL A 302 4.85 -25.35 10.50
C VAL A 302 6.15 -24.62 10.84
N LEU A 303 6.19 -23.82 11.91
CA LEU A 303 7.34 -23.01 12.29
C LEU A 303 8.14 -23.66 13.42
N THR A 304 9.43 -23.92 13.17
CA THR A 304 10.34 -24.38 14.22
C THR A 304 10.59 -23.30 15.27
N PRO A 305 11.05 -23.64 16.49
CA PRO A 305 11.43 -22.66 17.50
C PRO A 305 12.47 -21.64 16.99
N GLU A 306 13.44 -22.09 16.19
CA GLU A 306 14.47 -21.23 15.59
C GLU A 306 13.85 -20.23 14.60
N MET A 307 12.93 -20.68 13.75
CA MET A 307 12.20 -19.79 12.83
C MET A 307 11.43 -18.72 13.60
N LYS A 308 10.73 -19.10 14.67
CA LYS A 308 10.00 -18.15 15.52
C LYS A 308 10.91 -17.14 16.18
N SER A 309 12.08 -17.57 16.66
CA SER A 309 13.09 -16.67 17.22
C SER A 309 13.57 -15.67 16.16
N ARG A 310 13.94 -16.13 14.96
CA ARG A 310 14.39 -15.25 13.87
C ARG A 310 13.33 -14.24 13.46
N LEU A 311 12.07 -14.66 13.29
CA LEU A 311 10.96 -13.78 12.98
C LEU A 311 10.76 -12.72 14.08
N THR A 312 10.85 -13.12 15.35
CA THR A 312 10.73 -12.20 16.49
C THR A 312 11.87 -11.19 16.50
N ASP A 313 13.10 -11.63 16.29
CA ASP A 313 14.28 -10.76 16.29
C ASP A 313 14.25 -9.81 15.09
N HIS A 314 13.80 -10.28 13.92
CA HIS A 314 13.54 -9.43 12.76
C HIS A 314 12.54 -8.33 13.11
N LEU A 315 11.33 -8.66 13.59
CA LEU A 315 10.32 -7.68 13.98
C LEU A 315 10.82 -6.70 15.06
N ARG A 316 11.62 -7.15 16.04
CA ARG A 316 12.25 -6.26 17.04
C ARG A 316 13.29 -5.31 16.45
N SER A 317 14.01 -5.75 15.42
CA SER A 317 15.07 -4.97 14.78
C SER A 317 14.51 -3.82 13.94
N ILE A 318 13.34 -4.03 13.31
CA ILE A 318 12.71 -3.05 12.42
C ILE A 318 11.70 -2.13 13.12
N GLN A 319 11.41 -2.35 14.41
CA GLN A 319 10.55 -1.43 15.17
C GLN A 319 11.18 -0.03 15.20
N ASN A 320 10.43 1.00 14.84
CA ASN A 320 10.93 2.37 14.84
C ASN A 320 11.26 2.83 16.28
N ARG A 321 12.53 3.15 16.54
CA ARG A 321 13.02 3.56 17.88
C ARG A 321 13.22 5.06 18.04
N GLN A 322 13.02 5.84 16.99
CA GLN A 322 13.27 7.29 16.98
C GLN A 322 12.05 8.05 16.44
N VAL A 323 12.06 9.37 16.54
CA VAL A 323 11.01 10.18 15.89
C VAL A 323 11.23 10.08 14.38
N HIS A 324 10.24 9.56 13.66
CA HIS A 324 10.42 9.26 12.24
C HIS A 324 10.58 10.56 11.42
N PRO A 325 11.55 10.65 10.48
CA PRO A 325 11.87 11.90 9.79
C PRO A 325 10.75 12.43 8.91
N PHE A 326 9.97 11.55 8.26
CA PHE A 326 8.90 11.94 7.33
C PHE A 326 7.64 12.44 8.03
N ASN A 327 7.00 11.61 8.87
CA ASN A 327 5.70 11.94 9.48
C ASN A 327 5.82 12.45 10.93
N ARG A 328 7.04 12.52 11.50
CA ARG A 328 7.30 12.93 12.88
C ARG A 328 6.55 12.09 13.91
N SER A 329 6.19 10.86 13.57
CA SER A 329 5.54 9.94 14.49
C SER A 329 6.49 9.59 15.63
N ALA A 330 5.92 9.30 16.80
CA ALA A 330 6.70 8.86 17.95
C ALA A 330 7.35 7.48 17.67
N PRO A 331 8.38 7.08 18.42
CA PRO A 331 8.87 5.70 18.44
C PRO A 331 7.77 4.69 18.82
N GLY A 332 7.90 3.46 18.34
CA GLY A 332 7.14 2.29 18.78
C GLY A 332 6.36 1.55 17.70
N GLY A 333 6.06 2.19 16.57
CA GLY A 333 5.35 1.56 15.45
C GLY A 333 6.26 0.82 14.46
N TRP A 334 5.62 0.11 13.53
CA TRP A 334 6.20 -0.57 12.37
C TRP A 334 5.60 0.01 11.10
N GLY A 335 6.40 0.05 10.02
CA GLY A 335 5.91 0.32 8.67
C GLY A 335 5.88 -0.95 7.83
N TRP A 336 5.37 -0.85 6.61
CA TRP A 336 5.15 -1.97 5.67
C TRP A 336 6.39 -2.75 5.22
N THR A 337 7.60 -2.19 5.35
CA THR A 337 8.84 -2.87 4.95
C THR A 337 9.98 -2.66 5.96
N ASN A 338 10.97 -3.55 5.93
CA ASN A 338 12.18 -3.49 6.74
C ASN A 338 13.15 -2.36 6.34
N HIS A 339 12.91 -1.66 5.24
CA HIS A 339 13.76 -0.57 4.78
C HIS A 339 13.48 0.77 5.49
N SER A 340 14.52 1.60 5.59
CA SER A 340 14.53 2.82 6.42
C SER A 340 13.58 3.94 5.98
N GLY A 341 13.10 3.91 4.75
CA GLY A 341 12.13 4.85 4.21
C GLY A 341 10.70 4.50 4.58
N SER A 342 10.45 3.30 5.12
CA SER A 342 9.14 2.85 5.56
C SER A 342 8.66 3.64 6.78
N VAL A 343 7.45 4.16 6.68
CA VAL A 343 6.86 5.02 7.71
C VAL A 343 6.00 4.16 8.63
N PRO A 344 6.11 4.28 9.98
CA PRO A 344 5.22 3.57 10.87
C PRO A 344 3.75 3.90 10.65
N ASP A 345 2.91 2.87 10.60
CA ASP A 345 1.50 2.98 10.25
C ASP A 345 0.56 2.08 11.09
N GLY A 346 -0.73 2.36 10.98
CA GLY A 346 -1.84 1.72 11.68
C GLY A 346 -2.31 0.40 11.08
N ASP A 347 -1.66 -0.10 10.02
CA ASP A 347 -1.96 -1.41 9.42
C ASP A 347 -0.91 -2.46 9.82
N ASP A 348 0.38 -2.11 9.72
CA ASP A 348 1.51 -2.97 10.06
C ASP A 348 1.78 -3.08 11.56
N THR A 349 1.60 -1.98 12.31
CA THR A 349 1.83 -2.00 13.76
C THR A 349 0.93 -3.01 14.50
N PRO A 350 -0.39 -3.10 14.24
CA PRO A 350 -1.23 -4.17 14.79
C PRO A 350 -0.76 -5.57 14.38
N GLY A 351 -0.37 -5.76 13.11
CA GLY A 351 0.12 -7.04 12.59
C GLY A 351 1.37 -7.51 13.34
N ALA A 352 2.35 -6.62 13.53
CA ALA A 352 3.57 -6.92 14.28
C ALA A 352 3.29 -7.27 15.75
N ILE A 353 2.39 -6.53 16.41
CA ILE A 353 1.98 -6.82 17.80
C ILE A 353 1.39 -8.24 17.90
N LEU A 354 0.49 -8.58 16.98
CA LEU A 354 -0.19 -9.87 16.98
C LEU A 354 0.78 -11.01 16.66
N ALA A 355 1.65 -10.83 15.67
CA ALA A 355 2.70 -11.80 15.33
C ALA A 355 3.64 -12.06 16.51
N LEU A 356 4.14 -11.01 17.17
CA LEU A 356 5.03 -11.15 18.34
C LEU A 356 4.37 -11.96 19.48
N LEU A 357 3.09 -11.71 19.77
CA LEU A 357 2.34 -12.45 20.78
C LEU A 357 2.05 -13.90 20.39
N GLN A 358 2.08 -14.24 19.10
CA GLN A 358 1.91 -15.61 18.60
C GLN A 358 3.23 -16.38 18.51
N LEU A 359 4.35 -15.70 18.24
CA LEU A 359 5.64 -16.32 18.01
C LEU A 359 6.38 -16.69 19.30
N GLN A 360 6.19 -15.92 20.38
CA GLN A 360 6.94 -16.08 21.63
C GLN A 360 6.05 -15.98 22.87
N PRO A 361 6.51 -16.51 24.03
CA PRO A 361 5.88 -16.24 25.30
C PRO A 361 5.71 -14.73 25.55
N LYS A 362 4.57 -14.33 26.12
CA LYS A 362 4.21 -12.92 26.29
C LYS A 362 5.26 -12.15 27.11
N GLU A 363 5.92 -12.81 28.06
CA GLU A 363 6.95 -12.23 28.91
C GLU A 363 8.15 -11.72 28.09
N GLU A 364 8.53 -12.43 27.02
CA GLU A 364 9.68 -12.11 26.19
C GLU A 364 9.43 -10.92 25.26
N VAL A 365 8.19 -10.74 24.81
CA VAL A 365 7.81 -9.70 23.85
C VAL A 365 7.10 -8.51 24.48
N LYS A 366 6.90 -8.51 25.81
CA LYS A 366 6.15 -7.47 26.52
C LYS A 366 6.59 -6.05 26.20
N GLY A 367 7.90 -5.76 26.27
CA GLY A 367 8.41 -4.40 26.06
C GLY A 367 8.12 -3.86 24.65
N VAL A 368 8.40 -4.69 23.63
CA VAL A 368 8.20 -4.34 22.22
C VAL A 368 6.70 -4.20 21.88
N VAL A 369 5.86 -5.09 22.40
CA VAL A 369 4.39 -5.04 22.24
C VAL A 369 3.80 -3.78 22.89
N LEU A 370 4.18 -3.46 24.13
CA LEU A 370 3.65 -2.29 24.83
C LEU A 370 4.09 -0.97 24.17
N ALA A 371 5.28 -0.91 23.59
CA ALA A 371 5.72 0.23 22.79
C ALA A 371 4.83 0.43 21.54
N GLY A 372 4.48 -0.66 20.84
CA GLY A 372 3.54 -0.66 19.72
C GLY A 372 2.14 -0.18 20.12
N CYS A 373 1.56 -0.74 21.19
CA CYS A 373 0.25 -0.31 21.68
C CYS A 373 0.26 1.17 22.12
N GLY A 374 1.34 1.62 22.76
CA GLY A 374 1.51 3.02 23.15
C GLY A 374 1.60 3.97 21.94
N TRP A 375 2.15 3.49 20.82
CA TRP A 375 2.16 4.21 19.55
C TRP A 375 0.75 4.29 18.93
N LEU A 376 0.04 3.16 18.83
CA LEU A 376 -1.34 3.12 18.31
C LEU A 376 -2.31 3.98 19.13
N LEU A 377 -2.15 4.01 20.45
CA LEU A 377 -2.95 4.86 21.33
C LEU A 377 -2.84 6.35 20.97
N LYS A 378 -1.65 6.78 20.54
CA LYS A 378 -1.40 8.17 20.10
C LYS A 378 -1.90 8.42 18.69
N LEU A 379 -1.95 7.38 17.84
CA LEU A 379 -2.44 7.46 16.46
C LEU A 379 -3.97 7.63 16.40
N GLN A 380 -4.72 7.01 17.32
CA GLN A 380 -6.19 7.00 17.31
C GLN A 380 -6.79 8.40 17.14
N ASN A 381 -7.69 8.53 16.16
CA ASN A 381 -8.40 9.76 15.85
C ASN A 381 -9.47 10.09 16.89
N SER A 382 -10.06 11.28 16.80
CA SER A 382 -11.08 11.77 17.75
C SER A 382 -12.44 11.07 17.60
N ASP A 383 -12.77 10.59 16.41
CA ASP A 383 -13.95 9.76 16.09
C ASP A 383 -13.88 8.33 16.67
N GLY A 384 -12.71 7.93 17.19
CA GLY A 384 -12.46 6.62 17.78
C GLY A 384 -11.84 5.60 16.83
N GLY A 385 -11.78 5.89 15.53
CA GLY A 385 -11.13 5.04 14.55
C GLY A 385 -9.62 5.22 14.53
N VAL A 386 -8.96 4.39 13.73
CA VAL A 386 -7.51 4.42 13.53
C VAL A 386 -7.21 4.76 12.07
N PRO A 387 -6.42 5.82 11.80
CA PRO A 387 -5.94 6.16 10.47
C PRO A 387 -4.67 5.35 10.12
N THR A 388 -4.16 5.54 8.91
CA THR A 388 -2.94 4.86 8.45
C THR A 388 -1.68 5.47 9.03
N PHE A 389 -1.28 6.68 8.62
CA PHE A 389 0.07 7.19 8.95
C PHE A 389 0.11 8.23 10.07
N SER A 390 -0.99 8.96 10.27
CA SER A 390 -0.97 10.08 11.20
C SER A 390 -2.34 10.41 11.77
N LYS A 391 -2.34 10.87 13.02
CA LYS A 391 -3.51 11.46 13.65
C LYS A 391 -3.85 12.78 12.97
N GLY A 392 -5.10 12.91 12.53
CA GLY A 392 -5.55 14.09 11.80
C GLY A 392 -7.03 14.41 12.00
N TRP A 393 -7.60 15.11 11.01
CA TRP A 393 -8.99 15.56 11.03
C TRP A 393 -9.91 14.66 10.21
N GLY A 394 -9.35 13.60 9.61
CA GLY A 394 -10.05 12.60 8.83
C GLY A 394 -10.62 13.11 7.51
N LYS A 395 -9.88 14.00 6.85
CA LYS A 395 -10.30 14.61 5.57
C LYS A 395 -9.53 14.09 4.38
N LEU A 396 -8.42 13.39 4.61
CA LEU A 396 -7.51 12.92 3.59
C LEU A 396 -7.31 11.41 3.77
N PRO A 397 -7.09 10.64 2.70
CA PRO A 397 -6.99 9.18 2.79
C PRO A 397 -6.06 8.65 3.88
N PHE A 398 -4.95 9.33 4.13
CA PHE A 398 -3.92 8.90 5.10
C PHE A 398 -4.16 9.34 6.55
N ASP A 399 -5.09 10.28 6.79
CA ASP A 399 -5.45 10.77 8.13
C ASP A 399 -6.89 10.43 8.53
N GLN A 400 -7.68 9.90 7.59
CA GLN A 400 -9.00 9.33 7.85
C GLN A 400 -8.90 7.96 8.48
N SER A 401 -9.82 7.71 9.39
CA SER A 401 -10.00 6.38 9.94
C SER A 401 -10.70 5.49 8.93
N CYS A 402 -10.42 4.19 8.98
CA CYS A 402 -11.08 3.20 8.14
C CYS A 402 -11.36 1.92 8.94
N ALA A 403 -12.35 1.14 8.49
CA ALA A 403 -12.91 0.06 9.29
C ALA A 403 -11.95 -1.13 9.43
N ASP A 404 -11.25 -1.49 8.36
CA ASP A 404 -10.22 -2.53 8.31
C ASP A 404 -9.08 -2.26 9.32
N LEU A 405 -8.43 -1.09 9.25
CA LEU A 405 -7.34 -0.72 10.18
C LEU A 405 -7.84 -0.57 11.62
N THR A 406 -9.04 -0.02 11.80
CA THR A 406 -9.66 0.11 13.13
C THR A 406 -9.95 -1.27 13.74
N GLY A 407 -10.44 -2.23 12.95
CA GLY A 407 -10.66 -3.61 13.37
C GLY A 407 -9.35 -4.31 13.71
N HIS A 408 -8.31 -4.13 12.89
CA HIS A 408 -6.99 -4.72 13.12
C HIS A 408 -6.37 -4.21 14.42
N SER A 409 -6.41 -2.89 14.62
CA SER A 409 -5.97 -2.23 15.86
C SER A 409 -6.79 -2.67 17.08
N LEU A 410 -8.12 -2.80 16.93
CA LEU A 410 -9.00 -3.29 17.99
C LEU A 410 -8.59 -4.69 18.45
N LEU A 411 -8.26 -5.59 17.52
CA LEU A 411 -7.73 -6.92 17.85
C LEU A 411 -6.38 -6.83 18.57
N ALA A 412 -5.44 -6.01 18.11
CA ALA A 412 -4.14 -5.83 18.76
C ALA A 412 -4.27 -5.30 20.21
N PHE A 413 -5.14 -4.31 20.44
CA PHE A 413 -5.43 -3.83 21.80
C PHE A 413 -6.09 -4.92 22.66
N SER A 414 -7.01 -5.68 22.09
CA SER A 414 -7.67 -6.78 22.80
C SER A 414 -6.68 -7.88 23.18
N ALA A 415 -5.76 -8.25 22.29
CA ALA A 415 -4.73 -9.24 22.54
C ALA A 415 -3.75 -8.77 23.64
N CYS A 416 -3.34 -7.50 23.59
CA CYS A 416 -2.51 -6.88 24.63
C CYS A 416 -3.20 -6.87 25.99
N LEU A 417 -4.47 -6.48 26.06
CA LEU A 417 -5.27 -6.52 27.29
C LEU A 417 -5.42 -7.96 27.78
N ASN A 418 -5.72 -8.91 26.90
CA ASN A 418 -5.82 -10.32 27.25
C ASN A 418 -4.52 -10.83 27.89
N ALA A 419 -3.38 -10.48 27.32
CA ALA A 419 -2.07 -10.92 27.79
C ALA A 419 -1.64 -10.25 29.12
N TYR A 420 -1.90 -8.95 29.32
CA TYR A 420 -1.24 -8.16 30.36
C TYR A 420 -2.17 -7.36 31.29
N HIS A 421 -3.50 -7.44 31.17
CA HIS A 421 -4.40 -6.61 31.98
C HIS A 421 -4.20 -6.74 33.50
N GLY A 422 -3.86 -7.95 33.99
CA GLY A 422 -3.56 -8.19 35.41
C GLY A 422 -2.28 -7.52 35.92
N GLU A 423 -1.41 -7.08 35.01
CA GLU A 423 -0.15 -6.41 35.32
C GLU A 423 -0.23 -4.89 35.15
N PHE A 424 -1.35 -4.38 34.61
CA PHE A 424 -1.53 -2.95 34.38
C PHE A 424 -2.01 -2.21 35.63
N SER A 425 -1.53 -0.98 35.81
CA SER A 425 -2.15 -0.07 36.76
C SER A 425 -3.60 0.26 36.32
N PRO A 426 -4.49 0.63 37.25
CA PRO A 426 -5.86 1.00 36.92
C PRO A 426 -5.96 2.10 35.85
N VAL A 427 -4.99 3.02 35.82
CA VAL A 427 -4.92 4.11 34.83
C VAL A 427 -4.60 3.58 33.43
N VAL A 428 -3.59 2.72 33.31
CA VAL A 428 -3.20 2.12 32.03
C VAL A 428 -4.31 1.23 31.48
N PHE A 429 -4.86 0.35 32.33
CA PHE A 429 -5.98 -0.50 31.96
C PHE A 429 -7.18 0.32 31.47
N LYS A 430 -7.54 1.39 32.19
CA LYS A 430 -8.63 2.30 31.78
C LYS A 430 -8.35 2.95 30.42
N ALA A 431 -7.14 3.44 30.18
CA ALA A 431 -6.78 4.07 28.92
C ALA A 431 -6.91 3.10 27.72
N TYR A 432 -6.39 1.88 27.86
CA TYR A 432 -6.42 0.87 26.81
C TYR A 432 -7.85 0.36 26.57
N ARG A 433 -8.62 0.13 27.65
CA ARG A 433 -10.04 -0.23 27.56
C ARG A 433 -10.85 0.86 26.86
N GLN A 434 -10.58 2.14 27.13
CA GLN A 434 -11.27 3.24 26.45
C GLN A 434 -10.90 3.34 24.96
N ALA A 435 -9.62 3.13 24.62
CA ALA A 435 -9.21 3.06 23.21
C ALA A 435 -9.95 1.94 22.47
N PHE A 436 -9.99 0.73 23.05
CA PHE A 436 -10.76 -0.41 22.55
C PHE A 436 -12.24 -0.08 22.33
N LEU A 437 -12.92 0.48 23.34
CA LEU A 437 -14.35 0.80 23.24
C LEU A 437 -14.64 1.86 22.17
N ARG A 438 -13.74 2.84 21.99
CA ARG A 438 -13.87 3.85 20.94
C ARG A 438 -13.73 3.26 19.55
N MET A 439 -12.80 2.31 19.35
CA MET A 439 -12.68 1.58 18.07
C MET A 439 -13.93 0.72 17.82
N LEU A 440 -14.46 0.04 18.85
CA LEU A 440 -15.70 -0.74 18.70
C LEU A 440 -16.90 0.14 18.34
N ASN A 441 -17.01 1.33 18.94
CA ASN A 441 -18.04 2.30 18.60
C ASN A 441 -17.87 2.84 17.18
N TYR A 442 -16.62 3.06 16.73
CA TYR A 442 -16.33 3.46 15.36
C TYR A 442 -16.81 2.40 14.36
N LEU A 443 -16.48 1.13 14.58
CA LEU A 443 -16.91 0.03 13.71
C LEU A 443 -18.43 -0.09 13.66
N GLN A 444 -19.11 0.01 14.81
CA GLN A 444 -20.58 0.02 14.84
C GLN A 444 -21.18 1.17 14.02
N LYS A 445 -20.62 2.37 14.15
CA LYS A 445 -21.11 3.56 13.44
C LYS A 445 -20.90 3.47 11.92
N HIS A 446 -19.84 2.79 11.48
CA HIS A 446 -19.45 2.68 10.07
C HIS A 446 -19.84 1.35 9.43
N GLN A 447 -20.51 0.45 10.15
CA GLN A 447 -21.18 -0.68 9.53
C GLN A 447 -22.36 -0.15 8.71
N ARG A 448 -22.40 -0.51 7.44
CA ARG A 448 -23.46 -0.10 6.51
C ARG A 448 -24.76 -0.84 6.83
N GLN A 449 -25.86 -0.34 6.27
CA GLN A 449 -27.19 -0.93 6.49
C GLN A 449 -27.30 -2.38 6.01
N ASP A 450 -26.55 -2.73 4.96
CA ASP A 450 -26.43 -4.09 4.42
C ASP A 450 -25.55 -5.01 5.30
N GLY A 451 -24.89 -4.47 6.32
CA GLY A 451 -23.98 -5.19 7.23
C GLY A 451 -22.50 -5.09 6.85
N SER A 452 -22.18 -4.50 5.70
CA SER A 452 -20.81 -4.43 5.20
C SER A 452 -19.97 -3.31 5.81
N TRP A 453 -18.64 -3.46 5.74
CA TRP A 453 -17.67 -2.40 5.96
C TRP A 453 -16.82 -2.16 4.72
N LEU A 454 -16.44 -0.90 4.50
CA LEU A 454 -15.51 -0.54 3.43
C LEU A 454 -14.06 -0.47 3.97
N PRO A 455 -13.11 -1.09 3.27
CA PRO A 455 -11.69 -0.89 3.50
C PRO A 455 -11.21 0.41 2.85
N LEU A 456 -9.96 0.79 3.12
CA LEU A 456 -9.34 1.97 2.52
C LEU A 456 -8.29 1.65 1.46
N TRP A 457 -7.37 0.74 1.77
CA TRP A 457 -6.23 0.42 0.89
C TRP A 457 -6.45 -0.81 0.01
N PHE A 458 -7.68 -1.32 0.02
CA PHE A 458 -8.08 -2.48 -0.77
C PHE A 458 -9.34 -2.15 -1.57
N GLY A 459 -9.31 -2.40 -2.86
CA GLY A 459 -10.41 -2.12 -3.78
C GLY A 459 -10.74 -3.33 -4.66
N ASN A 460 -11.63 -3.14 -5.62
CA ASN A 460 -11.86 -4.11 -6.69
C ASN A 460 -12.10 -3.38 -8.01
N GLN A 461 -11.26 -3.66 -9.02
CA GLN A 461 -11.26 -3.01 -10.33
C GLN A 461 -12.55 -3.23 -11.14
N HIS A 462 -13.33 -4.27 -10.82
CA HIS A 462 -14.58 -4.59 -11.53
C HIS A 462 -15.81 -3.89 -10.95
N THR A 463 -15.70 -3.31 -9.76
CA THR A 463 -16.80 -2.54 -9.15
C THR A 463 -16.83 -1.11 -9.69
N ALA A 464 -18.02 -0.57 -9.94
CA ALA A 464 -18.19 0.75 -10.58
C ALA A 464 -17.55 1.92 -9.79
N ASN A 465 -17.42 1.78 -8.47
CA ASN A 465 -16.83 2.78 -7.59
C ASN A 465 -15.48 2.33 -6.99
N HIS A 466 -14.91 1.24 -7.51
CA HIS A 466 -13.66 0.62 -7.06
C HIS A 466 -13.64 0.19 -5.58
N THR A 467 -14.81 0.09 -4.93
CA THR A 467 -14.89 -0.33 -3.52
C THR A 467 -14.85 -1.84 -3.37
N ASN A 468 -14.43 -2.30 -2.18
CA ASN A 468 -14.39 -3.73 -1.88
C ASN A 468 -15.04 -4.05 -0.52
N PRO A 469 -16.39 -3.98 -0.41
CA PRO A 469 -17.10 -4.33 0.80
C PRO A 469 -16.89 -5.78 1.25
N VAL A 470 -16.59 -6.73 0.35
CA VAL A 470 -16.26 -8.11 0.74
C VAL A 470 -14.96 -8.16 1.53
N TYR A 471 -13.88 -7.57 1.00
CA TYR A 471 -12.59 -7.50 1.69
C TYR A 471 -12.73 -6.83 3.05
N GLY A 472 -13.31 -5.62 3.08
CA GLY A 472 -13.45 -4.84 4.33
C GLY A 472 -14.26 -5.59 5.39
N THR A 473 -15.37 -6.21 4.98
CA THR A 473 -16.22 -6.98 5.89
C THR A 473 -15.52 -8.23 6.39
N ALA A 474 -14.89 -9.00 5.51
CA ALA A 474 -14.18 -10.20 5.89
C ALA A 474 -13.04 -9.94 6.90
N LYS A 475 -12.26 -8.88 6.69
CA LYS A 475 -11.20 -8.48 7.62
C LYS A 475 -11.77 -8.06 8.96
N VAL A 476 -12.76 -7.17 9.00
CA VAL A 476 -13.38 -6.74 10.26
C VAL A 476 -13.99 -7.93 11.02
N LEU A 477 -14.68 -8.84 10.33
CA LEU A 477 -15.28 -10.02 10.96
C LEU A 477 -14.24 -10.97 11.55
N THR A 478 -13.17 -11.28 10.82
CA THR A 478 -12.09 -12.13 11.35
C THR A 478 -11.47 -11.53 12.61
N TYR A 479 -11.24 -10.22 12.63
CA TYR A 479 -10.74 -9.53 13.82
C TYR A 479 -11.72 -9.55 15.00
N LEU A 480 -13.01 -9.31 14.76
CA LEU A 480 -14.05 -9.36 15.80
C LEU A 480 -14.23 -10.78 16.35
N LYS A 481 -14.18 -11.80 15.51
CA LYS A 481 -14.26 -13.22 15.93
C LYS A 481 -13.06 -13.64 16.77
N ASP A 482 -11.86 -13.17 16.42
CA ASP A 482 -10.66 -13.44 17.22
C ASP A 482 -10.72 -12.67 18.56
N VAL A 483 -11.26 -11.44 18.60
CA VAL A 483 -11.53 -10.70 19.86
C VAL A 483 -12.50 -11.45 20.77
N LEU A 484 -13.52 -12.11 20.22
CA LEU A 484 -14.48 -12.90 21.00
C LEU A 484 -13.83 -14.07 21.75
N GLN A 485 -12.62 -14.50 21.36
CA GLN A 485 -11.86 -15.54 22.09
C GLN A 485 -11.18 -15.01 23.35
N HIS A 486 -11.11 -13.69 23.57
CA HIS A 486 -10.45 -13.10 24.73
C HIS A 486 -11.38 -12.99 25.95
N GLY A 487 -10.78 -13.03 27.15
CA GLY A 487 -11.50 -13.16 28.43
C GLY A 487 -11.54 -11.92 29.32
N TRP A 488 -10.98 -10.79 28.89
CA TRP A 488 -10.78 -9.61 29.75
C TRP A 488 -12.00 -8.66 29.82
N PHE A 489 -13.03 -8.85 28.99
CA PHE A 489 -14.20 -7.97 28.87
C PHE A 489 -15.53 -8.65 29.24
N ASP A 490 -16.51 -7.82 29.59
CA ASP A 490 -17.84 -8.25 30.08
C ASP A 490 -18.79 -8.75 28.97
N SER A 491 -19.92 -9.33 29.39
CA SER A 491 -20.96 -9.88 28.51
C SER A 491 -21.62 -8.83 27.61
N ASN A 492 -21.67 -7.56 28.02
CA ASN A 492 -22.28 -6.49 27.21
C ASN A 492 -21.40 -6.17 26.00
N ILE A 493 -20.09 -6.04 26.21
CA ILE A 493 -19.12 -5.87 25.12
C ILE A 493 -19.18 -7.09 24.18
N ARG A 494 -19.25 -8.30 24.75
CA ARG A 494 -19.38 -9.54 23.97
C ARG A 494 -20.63 -9.55 23.08
N ALA A 495 -21.80 -9.24 23.64
CA ALA A 495 -23.05 -9.19 22.90
C ALA A 495 -23.02 -8.14 21.78
N LYS A 496 -22.43 -6.97 22.05
CA LYS A 496 -22.26 -5.92 21.04
C LYS A 496 -21.41 -6.39 19.86
N ILE A 497 -20.28 -7.05 20.13
CA ILE A 497 -19.43 -7.62 19.08
C ILE A 497 -20.18 -8.71 18.31
N GLY A 498 -20.89 -9.61 19.00
CA GLY A 498 -21.70 -10.65 18.38
C GLY A 498 -22.72 -10.11 17.37
N SER A 499 -23.44 -9.04 17.72
CA SER A 499 -24.41 -8.41 16.82
C SER A 499 -23.76 -7.84 15.54
N LEU A 500 -22.58 -7.23 15.66
CA LEU A 500 -21.83 -6.74 14.49
C LEU A 500 -21.40 -7.90 13.59
N VAL A 501 -20.93 -9.00 14.21
CA VAL A 501 -20.52 -10.23 13.52
C VAL A 501 -21.68 -10.82 12.73
N GLU A 502 -22.84 -11.04 13.37
CA GLU A 502 -24.02 -11.60 12.71
C GLU A 502 -24.47 -10.76 11.50
N SER A 503 -24.40 -9.44 11.60
CA SER A 503 -24.78 -8.56 10.50
C SER A 503 -23.80 -8.62 9.33
N GLY A 504 -22.48 -8.69 9.59
CA GLY A 504 -21.49 -8.84 8.53
C GLY A 504 -21.49 -10.23 7.91
N GLU A 505 -21.72 -11.29 8.68
CA GLU A 505 -21.85 -12.65 8.15
C GLU A 505 -23.06 -12.74 7.20
N ARG A 506 -24.20 -12.10 7.55
CA ARG A 506 -25.36 -12.01 6.65
C ARG A 506 -25.02 -11.34 5.32
N PHE A 507 -24.23 -10.26 5.35
CA PHE A 507 -23.74 -9.61 4.13
C PHE A 507 -22.93 -10.57 3.28
N LEU A 508 -21.88 -11.20 3.83
CA LEU A 508 -21.00 -12.09 3.07
C LEU A 508 -21.75 -13.28 2.48
N VAL A 509 -22.65 -13.90 3.24
CA VAL A 509 -23.51 -15.00 2.73
C VAL A 509 -24.39 -14.50 1.58
N GLY A 510 -24.92 -13.29 1.69
CA GLY A 510 -25.81 -12.71 0.68
C GLY A 510 -25.15 -12.35 -0.65
N VAL A 511 -23.82 -12.22 -0.68
CA VAL A 511 -23.05 -11.82 -1.88
C VAL A 511 -22.14 -12.92 -2.42
N GLN A 512 -22.27 -14.17 -1.95
CA GLN A 512 -21.58 -15.31 -2.56
C GLN A 512 -22.10 -15.52 -3.99
N ASN A 513 -21.18 -15.71 -4.95
CA ASN A 513 -21.53 -16.03 -6.32
C ASN A 513 -22.10 -17.45 -6.43
N ALA A 514 -22.87 -17.71 -7.51
CA ALA A 514 -23.46 -19.02 -7.77
C ALA A 514 -22.43 -20.16 -7.96
N ASP A 515 -21.18 -19.83 -8.31
CA ASP A 515 -20.08 -20.78 -8.45
C ASP A 515 -19.33 -21.04 -7.12
N GLY A 516 -19.76 -20.40 -6.03
CA GLY A 516 -19.18 -20.51 -4.70
C GLY A 516 -18.13 -19.45 -4.36
N SER A 517 -17.69 -18.64 -5.34
CA SER A 517 -16.65 -17.62 -5.13
C SER A 517 -17.18 -16.32 -4.50
N TRP A 518 -16.25 -15.46 -4.09
CA TRP A 518 -16.51 -14.05 -3.79
C TRP A 518 -15.56 -13.17 -4.61
N GLY A 519 -16.13 -12.09 -5.16
CA GLY A 519 -15.39 -10.94 -5.68
C GLY A 519 -15.56 -9.71 -4.78
N GLY A 520 -15.47 -8.50 -5.35
CA GLY A 520 -15.60 -7.25 -4.60
C GLY A 520 -17.02 -6.94 -4.08
N GLY A 521 -18.03 -7.69 -4.49
CA GLY A 521 -19.44 -7.51 -4.14
C GLY A 521 -20.33 -8.50 -4.87
N GLU A 522 -21.64 -8.26 -4.87
CA GLU A 522 -22.61 -9.10 -5.57
C GLU A 522 -22.31 -9.18 -7.07
N ALA A 523 -22.32 -10.40 -7.61
CA ALA A 523 -22.10 -10.70 -9.03
C ALA A 523 -20.76 -10.19 -9.61
N MET A 524 -19.76 -9.93 -8.77
CA MET A 524 -18.41 -9.60 -9.22
C MET A 524 -17.57 -10.87 -9.41
N PRO A 525 -16.68 -10.92 -10.42
CA PRO A 525 -15.79 -12.07 -10.63
C PRO A 525 -15.01 -12.41 -9.36
N GLY A 526 -14.93 -13.71 -9.04
CA GLY A 526 -14.26 -14.18 -7.84
C GLY A 526 -12.74 -14.19 -7.97
N THR A 527 -12.06 -13.91 -6.86
CA THR A 527 -10.60 -14.03 -6.71
C THR A 527 -10.25 -15.00 -5.58
N ILE A 528 -9.01 -15.49 -5.54
CA ILE A 528 -8.55 -16.36 -4.44
C ILE A 528 -8.58 -15.58 -3.13
N GLU A 529 -8.14 -14.33 -3.14
CA GLU A 529 -8.06 -13.44 -2.00
C GLU A 529 -9.42 -13.20 -1.38
N GLU A 530 -10.38 -12.68 -2.16
CA GLU A 530 -11.71 -12.32 -1.64
C GLU A 530 -12.49 -13.57 -1.20
N THR A 531 -12.38 -14.67 -1.97
CA THR A 531 -13.00 -15.96 -1.61
C THR A 531 -12.42 -16.52 -0.32
N ALA A 532 -11.09 -16.56 -0.18
CA ALA A 532 -10.45 -17.10 1.02
C ALA A 532 -10.67 -16.22 2.26
N LEU A 533 -10.68 -14.88 2.09
CA LEU A 533 -11.02 -13.96 3.17
C LEU A 533 -12.48 -14.13 3.62
N ALA A 534 -13.43 -14.26 2.68
CA ALA A 534 -14.83 -14.49 3.00
C ALA A 534 -15.03 -15.82 3.75
N ILE A 535 -14.37 -16.90 3.30
CA ILE A 535 -14.37 -18.19 4.02
C ILE A 535 -13.78 -18.03 5.41
N SER A 536 -12.65 -17.33 5.56
CA SER A 536 -12.04 -17.07 6.86
C SER A 536 -13.00 -16.37 7.82
N ALA A 537 -13.77 -15.41 7.31
CA ALA A 537 -14.77 -14.70 8.10
C ALA A 537 -15.98 -15.58 8.46
N LEU A 538 -16.40 -16.48 7.57
CA LEU A 538 -17.57 -17.35 7.73
C LEU A 538 -17.27 -18.70 8.40
N ALA A 539 -15.98 -19.05 8.57
CA ALA A 539 -15.55 -20.31 9.16
C ALA A 539 -16.26 -20.60 10.49
N GLY A 540 -16.76 -21.83 10.61
CA GLY A 540 -17.60 -22.26 11.72
C GLY A 540 -18.80 -23.10 11.30
N LYS A 541 -19.46 -23.73 12.28
CA LYS A 541 -20.56 -24.70 12.05
C LYS A 541 -21.77 -24.11 11.32
N GLN A 542 -22.04 -22.82 11.48
CA GLN A 542 -23.24 -22.17 10.96
C GLN A 542 -23.25 -22.08 9.42
N HIS A 543 -22.09 -21.82 8.81
CA HIS A 543 -21.98 -21.51 7.38
C HIS A 543 -21.23 -22.60 6.60
N CYS A 544 -21.18 -23.83 7.13
CA CYS A 544 -20.38 -24.93 6.57
C CYS A 544 -20.65 -25.18 5.07
N LYS A 545 -21.92 -25.15 4.62
CA LYS A 545 -22.25 -25.33 3.19
C LYS A 545 -21.72 -24.19 2.30
N ILE A 546 -21.80 -22.96 2.80
CA ILE A 546 -21.31 -21.76 2.11
C ILE A 546 -19.79 -21.82 1.97
N CYS A 547 -19.08 -22.17 3.06
CA CYS A 547 -17.63 -22.38 3.06
C CYS A 547 -17.22 -23.55 2.14
N GLN A 548 -17.96 -24.66 2.14
CA GLN A 548 -17.67 -25.81 1.27
C GLN A 548 -17.75 -25.47 -0.22
N ALA A 549 -18.72 -24.65 -0.64
CA ALA A 549 -18.80 -24.17 -2.01
C ALA A 549 -17.59 -23.29 -2.36
N GLY A 550 -17.22 -22.36 -1.47
CA GLY A 550 -16.03 -21.53 -1.64
C GLY A 550 -14.72 -22.33 -1.72
N PHE A 551 -14.53 -23.33 -0.86
CA PHE A 551 -13.38 -24.23 -0.95
C PHE A 551 -13.36 -25.04 -2.25
N GLY A 552 -14.53 -25.49 -2.72
CA GLY A 552 -14.64 -26.18 -4.01
C GLY A 552 -14.20 -25.30 -5.17
N TRP A 553 -14.56 -24.02 -5.15
CA TRP A 553 -14.09 -23.05 -6.13
C TRP A 553 -12.59 -22.80 -6.00
N LEU A 554 -12.07 -22.54 -4.78
CA LEU A 554 -10.65 -22.29 -4.55
C LEU A 554 -9.76 -23.45 -5.01
N ASP A 555 -10.13 -24.69 -4.66
CA ASP A 555 -9.34 -25.86 -5.03
C ASP A 555 -9.31 -26.07 -6.54
N LYS A 556 -10.45 -25.86 -7.22
CA LYS A 556 -10.53 -25.89 -8.68
C LYS A 556 -9.68 -24.81 -9.33
N THR A 557 -9.80 -23.56 -8.86
CA THR A 557 -9.04 -22.42 -9.39
C THR A 557 -7.53 -22.61 -9.18
N TYR A 558 -7.11 -23.04 -8.00
CA TYR A 558 -5.72 -23.34 -7.69
C TYR A 558 -5.15 -24.46 -8.57
N GLN A 559 -5.90 -25.56 -8.78
CA GLN A 559 -5.45 -26.65 -9.64
C GLN A 559 -5.32 -26.24 -11.11
N GLN A 560 -6.15 -25.31 -11.58
CA GLN A 560 -6.15 -24.87 -12.98
C GLN A 560 -5.08 -23.80 -13.25
N ASN A 561 -4.96 -22.82 -12.35
CA ASN A 561 -4.22 -21.58 -12.61
C ASN A 561 -3.09 -21.33 -11.59
N GLY A 562 -2.96 -22.15 -10.55
CA GLY A 562 -2.06 -21.88 -9.43
C GLY A 562 -2.54 -20.74 -8.53
N LEU A 563 -1.62 -20.17 -7.75
CA LEU A 563 -1.88 -19.00 -6.90
C LEU A 563 -1.70 -17.72 -7.70
N GLN A 564 -2.69 -17.40 -8.53
CA GLN A 564 -2.72 -16.14 -9.26
C GLN A 564 -3.15 -15.01 -8.34
N ALA A 565 -2.32 -13.97 -8.22
CA ALA A 565 -2.63 -12.79 -7.43
C ALA A 565 -3.57 -11.84 -8.20
N ALA A 566 -4.49 -11.21 -7.47
CA ALA A 566 -5.44 -10.23 -8.02
C ALA A 566 -5.05 -8.79 -7.62
N PRO A 567 -5.27 -7.80 -8.51
CA PRO A 567 -4.97 -6.39 -8.25
C PRO A 567 -6.01 -5.77 -7.31
N ILE A 568 -5.86 -6.06 -6.01
CA ILE A 568 -6.75 -5.59 -4.95
C ILE A 568 -6.14 -4.46 -4.12
N GLY A 569 -4.81 -4.33 -4.09
CA GLY A 569 -4.11 -3.34 -3.26
C GLY A 569 -4.07 -1.96 -3.92
N LEU A 570 -4.04 -0.91 -3.10
CA LEU A 570 -3.96 0.47 -3.55
C LEU A 570 -2.77 1.21 -2.94
N TYR A 571 -1.86 1.69 -3.78
CA TYR A 571 -0.84 2.66 -3.39
C TYR A 571 -1.38 4.07 -3.58
N PHE A 572 -1.12 4.96 -2.60
CA PHE A 572 -1.71 6.30 -2.53
C PHE A 572 -3.23 6.38 -2.78
N ALA A 573 -3.98 5.32 -2.44
CA ALA A 573 -5.42 5.21 -2.54
C ALA A 573 -5.96 5.28 -3.98
N SER A 574 -5.12 5.07 -5.00
CA SER A 574 -5.56 5.14 -6.41
C SER A 574 -4.75 4.29 -7.39
N LEU A 575 -3.53 3.86 -7.05
CA LEU A 575 -2.69 3.05 -7.94
C LEU A 575 -2.81 1.57 -7.56
N TRP A 576 -3.28 0.74 -8.49
CA TRP A 576 -3.46 -0.68 -8.20
C TRP A 576 -2.14 -1.44 -8.12
N TYR A 577 -2.10 -2.42 -7.22
CA TYR A 577 -1.08 -3.45 -7.20
C TYR A 577 -1.70 -4.79 -6.78
N ASP A 578 -1.04 -5.87 -7.17
CA ASP A 578 -1.19 -7.20 -6.62
C ASP A 578 0.10 -7.59 -5.90
N GLU A 579 0.00 -8.58 -5.02
CA GLU A 579 1.14 -9.06 -4.24
C GLU A 579 1.09 -10.59 -4.20
N LYS A 580 2.21 -11.23 -4.54
CA LYS A 580 2.37 -12.68 -4.74
C LYS A 580 1.87 -13.54 -3.56
N LEU A 581 2.09 -13.12 -2.32
CA LEU A 581 1.74 -13.83 -1.10
C LEU A 581 0.30 -13.59 -0.63
N TYR A 582 -0.44 -12.62 -1.17
CA TYR A 582 -1.85 -12.39 -0.80
C TYR A 582 -2.76 -13.60 -1.02
N PRO A 583 -2.80 -14.24 -2.21
CA PRO A 583 -3.65 -15.41 -2.41
C PRO A 583 -3.21 -16.58 -1.52
N LEU A 584 -1.90 -16.75 -1.33
CA LEU A 584 -1.34 -17.82 -0.50
C LEU A 584 -1.71 -17.68 0.97
N THR A 585 -1.39 -16.54 1.58
CA THR A 585 -1.65 -16.29 3.00
C THR A 585 -3.14 -16.30 3.33
N SER A 586 -3.97 -15.74 2.44
CA SER A 586 -5.43 -15.76 2.61
C SER A 586 -5.99 -17.18 2.56
N TYR A 587 -5.52 -18.01 1.62
CA TYR A 587 -5.97 -19.40 1.49
C TYR A 587 -5.49 -20.27 2.66
N VAL A 588 -4.25 -20.11 3.10
CA VAL A 588 -3.72 -20.79 4.31
C VAL A 588 -4.54 -20.41 5.54
N GLU A 589 -4.89 -19.12 5.72
CA GLU A 589 -5.75 -18.70 6.83
C GLU A 589 -7.14 -19.35 6.79
N ALA A 590 -7.75 -19.39 5.60
CA ALA A 590 -9.08 -19.99 5.42
C ALA A 590 -9.07 -21.48 5.83
N LEU A 591 -8.06 -22.22 5.39
CA LEU A 591 -7.88 -23.64 5.73
C LEU A 591 -7.64 -23.83 7.23
N ALA A 592 -6.75 -23.02 7.84
CA ALA A 592 -6.47 -23.09 9.26
C ALA A 592 -7.72 -22.84 10.11
N ARG A 593 -8.52 -21.82 9.77
CA ARG A 593 -9.78 -21.52 10.48
C ARG A 593 -10.81 -22.62 10.36
N GLU A 594 -10.98 -23.19 9.17
CA GLU A 594 -11.96 -24.27 8.97
C GLU A 594 -11.53 -25.54 9.73
N LEU A 595 -10.24 -25.87 9.73
CA LEU A 595 -9.68 -27.00 10.48
C LEU A 595 -9.84 -26.84 12.00
N GLU A 596 -9.75 -25.61 12.53
CA GLU A 596 -10.01 -25.30 13.95
C GLU A 596 -11.48 -25.52 14.35
N CYS A 597 -12.41 -25.40 13.39
CA CYS A 597 -13.85 -25.53 13.62
C CYS A 597 -14.40 -26.95 13.37
N SER A 598 -13.63 -27.80 12.67
CA SER A 598 -14.03 -29.11 12.14
C SER A 598 -13.69 -30.31 13.02
#